data_AF-A0A6I0E828-F1
#
_entry.id   AF-A0A6I0E828-F1
#
_cell.length_a   1.000
_cell.length_b   1.000
_cell.length_c   1.000
_cell.angle_alpha   90.00
_cell.angle_beta   90.00
_cell.angle_gamma   90.00
#
_symmetry.space_group_name_H-M   'P 1'
#
loop_
_entity.id
_entity.type
_entity.pdbx_description
1 polymer ?
#
loop_
_entity_poly.entity_id
_entity_poly.type
_entity_poly.pdbx_seq_one_letter_code
_entity_poly.pdbx_strand_id
1 'polypeptide(L)'
;MKIKRLLTTLALMVAFLLVGNVGWAQLIATDNFNYADNALLTSNGWVAHSGAGTAAIDVGASNGLSYTGYSGLTGKCSAIEGNAARIDNTGEDISKTFTPVTSGTIYYSFLVNIPVSTSAAGYFLHLGGSTSAFASRIYAKPSATAGKINFGISNTSTASYAATPTDFDPGVTYLIIVKYDVSTTGDGSLWVKASGVPITEVAAGTPEHTTTASGLASIDRICLRQYSATQSQIVDGIRIGQSWNDIFDFTAPTWTATYPSTSNLASTSVDLTVNADEPGTAFYVVLPNGATAPSSAQVVAGTDAADAPVTLKGNINIAAATTNYTANITGLTASTDYDIYVVARDDEGTPNLQASPTLVEITTPAPDVTAPAWTATYPKTANIANNDFDLLVNIDEIGKAYYVVLANGSTIPSSAQVKAGQDGTGAAAFKSGSINITTASTEFSTNING
;
A
#
# COMPACT_ATOMS: atom_id res chain seq x y z
N MET A 1 -6.80 32.08 -26.08
CA MET A 1 -6.07 31.54 -24.91
C MET A 1 -6.85 30.50 -24.08
N LYS A 2 -8.19 30.42 -24.16
CA LYS A 2 -9.01 29.48 -23.34
C LYS A 2 -9.06 28.02 -23.84
N ILE A 3 -8.88 27.77 -25.15
CA ILE A 3 -9.01 26.41 -25.73
C ILE A 3 -7.78 25.53 -25.45
N LYS A 4 -6.56 26.09 -25.42
CA LYS A 4 -5.33 25.34 -25.09
C LYS A 4 -5.33 24.81 -23.65
N ARG A 5 -5.98 25.50 -22.70
CA ARG A 5 -6.09 25.03 -21.30
C ARG A 5 -7.08 23.88 -21.14
N LEU A 6 -8.11 23.79 -22.00
CA LEU A 6 -9.12 22.74 -21.95
C LEU A 6 -8.59 21.41 -22.53
N LEU A 7 -7.77 21.47 -23.58
CA LEU A 7 -7.13 20.27 -24.15
C LEU A 7 -6.03 19.68 -23.24
N THR A 8 -5.30 20.52 -22.49
CA THR A 8 -4.33 19.99 -21.50
C THR A 8 -5.01 19.42 -20.27
N THR A 9 -6.17 19.93 -19.84
CA THR A 9 -6.95 19.30 -18.74
C THR A 9 -7.61 18.00 -19.18
N LEU A 10 -8.10 17.91 -20.42
CA LEU A 10 -8.71 16.68 -20.94
C LEU A 10 -7.66 15.59 -21.22
N ALA A 11 -6.46 15.96 -21.69
CA ALA A 11 -5.35 15.02 -21.86
C ALA A 11 -4.81 14.50 -20.51
N LEU A 12 -4.82 15.33 -19.46
CA LEU A 12 -4.44 14.92 -18.11
C LEU A 12 -5.50 14.02 -17.44
N MET A 13 -6.80 14.25 -17.72
CA MET A 13 -7.90 13.39 -17.27
C MET A 13 -7.93 12.03 -17.95
N VAL A 14 -7.59 11.95 -19.25
CA VAL A 14 -7.53 10.68 -19.99
C VAL A 14 -6.26 9.88 -19.65
N ALA A 15 -5.14 10.55 -19.31
CA ALA A 15 -3.95 9.88 -18.78
C ALA A 15 -4.19 9.26 -17.39
N PHE A 16 -5.08 9.86 -16.57
CA PHE A 16 -5.49 9.28 -15.28
C PHE A 16 -6.43 8.06 -15.41
N LEU A 17 -7.11 7.90 -16.55
CA LEU A 17 -7.97 6.74 -16.85
C LEU A 17 -7.23 5.56 -17.49
N LEU A 18 -5.93 5.72 -17.79
CA LEU A 18 -5.05 4.71 -18.39
C LEU A 18 -3.95 4.20 -17.45
N VAL A 19 -3.97 4.62 -16.17
CA VAL A 19 -3.28 3.88 -15.12
C VAL A 19 -4.06 2.57 -15.01
N GLY A 20 -3.54 1.53 -15.66
CA GLY A 20 -4.09 0.19 -15.57
C GLY A 20 -4.35 -0.15 -14.11
N ASN A 21 -5.42 -0.90 -13.85
CA ASN A 21 -5.75 -1.45 -12.54
C ASN A 21 -4.47 -2.00 -11.90
N VAL A 22 -3.81 -1.18 -11.08
CA VAL A 22 -2.79 -1.64 -10.16
C VAL A 22 -3.63 -2.33 -9.11
N GLY A 23 -3.79 -3.64 -9.29
CA GLY A 23 -4.46 -4.48 -8.31
C GLY A 23 -3.63 -4.42 -7.05
N TRP A 24 -4.09 -3.64 -6.09
CA TRP A 24 -3.59 -3.60 -4.72
C TRP A 24 -3.51 -5.03 -4.20
N ALA A 25 -2.39 -5.39 -3.59
CA ALA A 25 -2.24 -6.70 -2.97
C ALA A 25 -3.30 -6.85 -1.86
N GLN A 26 -4.23 -7.79 -2.01
CA GLN A 26 -5.32 -7.93 -1.06
C GLN A 26 -5.62 -9.40 -0.82
N LEU A 27 -5.48 -9.78 0.45
CA LEU A 27 -5.97 -11.04 0.97
C LEU A 27 -7.48 -11.14 0.73
N ILE A 28 -7.88 -12.12 -0.07
CA ILE A 28 -9.26 -12.35 -0.51
C ILE A 28 -10.13 -12.82 0.64
N ALA A 29 -9.61 -13.70 1.50
CA ALA A 29 -10.32 -14.24 2.64
C ALA A 29 -9.36 -14.82 3.69
N THR A 30 -9.80 -14.80 4.95
CA THR A 30 -9.12 -15.45 6.07
C THR A 30 -10.08 -16.11 7.05
N ASP A 31 -9.55 -17.05 7.82
CA ASP A 31 -10.20 -17.53 9.03
C ASP A 31 -9.16 -18.09 10.02
N ASN A 32 -9.11 -17.52 11.21
CA ASN A 32 -8.24 -17.97 12.31
C ASN A 32 -8.93 -18.97 13.24
N PHE A 33 -10.23 -19.25 13.03
CA PHE A 33 -11.02 -20.16 13.87
C PHE A 33 -11.01 -19.87 15.38
N ASN A 34 -10.54 -18.68 15.79
CA ASN A 34 -10.55 -18.16 17.15
C ASN A 34 -11.96 -17.76 17.62
N TYR A 35 -12.92 -18.67 17.44
CA TYR A 35 -14.28 -18.56 17.97
C TYR A 35 -14.34 -19.15 19.38
N ALA A 36 -15.44 -18.91 20.08
CA ALA A 36 -15.68 -19.52 21.38
C ALA A 36 -15.65 -21.06 21.30
N ASP A 37 -15.22 -21.73 22.37
CA ASP A 37 -15.12 -23.19 22.44
C ASP A 37 -16.41 -23.89 21.99
N ASN A 38 -16.27 -24.89 21.11
CA ASN A 38 -17.38 -25.66 20.51
C ASN A 38 -18.36 -24.81 19.68
N ALA A 39 -17.99 -23.60 19.27
CA ALA A 39 -18.80 -22.82 18.34
C ALA A 39 -18.83 -23.51 16.96
N LEU A 40 -20.03 -23.62 16.39
CA LEU A 40 -20.21 -24.13 15.03
C LEU A 40 -19.68 -23.12 14.01
N LEU A 41 -18.98 -23.61 12.99
CA LEU A 41 -18.47 -22.74 11.91
C LEU A 41 -19.64 -22.11 11.13
N THR A 42 -20.78 -22.81 11.02
CA THR A 42 -22.00 -22.29 10.39
C THR A 42 -22.61 -21.08 11.11
N SER A 43 -22.27 -20.90 12.38
CA SER A 43 -22.64 -19.70 13.16
C SER A 43 -21.63 -18.57 13.04
N ASN A 44 -20.51 -18.81 12.34
CA ASN A 44 -19.35 -17.91 12.24
C ASN A 44 -18.92 -17.68 10.78
N GLY A 45 -19.91 -17.47 9.90
CA GLY A 45 -19.67 -17.05 8.52
C GLY A 45 -19.32 -18.17 7.54
N TRP A 46 -19.46 -19.43 7.93
CA TRP A 46 -19.46 -20.57 7.00
C TRP A 46 -20.89 -21.00 6.66
N VAL A 47 -21.08 -21.64 5.51
CA VAL A 47 -22.38 -22.11 5.03
C VAL A 47 -22.29 -23.59 4.69
N ALA A 48 -23.15 -24.40 5.31
CA ALA A 48 -23.28 -25.82 4.98
C ALA A 48 -23.92 -26.01 3.59
N HIS A 49 -23.42 -26.98 2.82
CA HIS A 49 -23.94 -27.22 1.46
C HIS A 49 -24.02 -28.69 1.02
N SER A 50 -23.40 -29.62 1.74
CA SER A 50 -23.65 -31.07 1.58
C SER A 50 -23.97 -31.65 2.94
N GLY A 51 -25.10 -32.33 3.08
CA GLY A 51 -25.54 -32.96 4.34
C GLY A 51 -25.67 -31.99 5.53
N ALA A 52 -26.12 -30.76 5.25
CA ALA A 52 -26.32 -29.72 6.25
C ALA A 52 -27.10 -30.21 7.48
N GLY A 53 -26.57 -29.94 8.68
CA GLY A 53 -27.18 -30.23 9.97
C GLY A 53 -26.97 -31.64 10.51
N THR A 54 -26.27 -32.53 9.80
CA THR A 54 -26.06 -33.92 10.28
C THR A 54 -24.86 -34.07 11.20
N ALA A 55 -23.81 -33.29 10.97
CA ALA A 55 -22.58 -33.28 11.78
C ALA A 55 -21.90 -31.93 11.61
N ALA A 56 -22.43 -30.88 12.24
CA ALA A 56 -21.88 -29.54 12.01
C ALA A 56 -20.42 -29.44 12.45
N ILE A 57 -19.57 -28.83 11.61
CA ILE A 57 -18.16 -28.60 11.95
C ILE A 57 -18.09 -27.52 13.03
N ASP A 58 -17.32 -27.77 14.07
CA ASP A 58 -17.08 -26.84 15.18
C ASP A 58 -15.59 -26.56 15.38
N VAL A 59 -15.30 -25.63 16.30
CA VAL A 59 -13.94 -25.44 16.81
C VAL A 59 -13.77 -26.15 18.16
N GLY A 60 -12.62 -26.79 18.37
CA GLY A 60 -12.32 -27.48 19.63
C GLY A 60 -11.92 -26.52 20.74
N ALA A 61 -11.88 -26.97 21.99
CA ALA A 61 -11.37 -26.15 23.10
C ALA A 61 -9.85 -26.22 23.16
N SER A 62 -9.19 -25.06 23.09
CA SER A 62 -7.71 -24.92 23.18
C SER A 62 -6.95 -25.80 22.19
N ASN A 63 -7.53 -26.05 21.01
CA ASN A 63 -6.90 -26.83 19.94
C ASN A 63 -6.27 -25.97 18.84
N GLY A 64 -6.12 -24.66 19.07
CA GLY A 64 -5.42 -23.75 18.16
C GLY A 64 -4.03 -24.26 17.80
N LEU A 65 -3.67 -24.16 16.53
CA LEU A 65 -2.43 -24.70 16.01
C LEU A 65 -1.34 -23.63 16.01
N SER A 66 -0.21 -23.91 16.65
CA SER A 66 0.96 -23.02 16.64
C SER A 66 1.96 -23.42 15.55
N TYR A 67 2.47 -22.41 14.84
CA TYR A 67 3.50 -22.52 13.82
C TYR A 67 4.29 -21.21 13.74
N THR A 68 5.57 -21.26 14.10
CA THR A 68 6.42 -20.07 14.18
C THR A 68 6.44 -19.28 12.87
N GLY A 69 6.14 -17.98 12.96
CA GLY A 69 6.06 -17.07 11.82
C GLY A 69 4.72 -17.07 11.09
N TYR A 70 3.84 -18.04 11.33
CA TYR A 70 2.52 -18.08 10.70
C TYR A 70 1.39 -17.78 11.68
N SER A 71 1.44 -18.33 12.89
CA SER A 71 0.46 -18.09 13.95
C SER A 71 1.02 -17.14 15.03
N GLY A 72 0.16 -16.79 16.00
CA GLY A 72 0.52 -15.89 17.10
C GLY A 72 0.49 -14.41 16.72
N LEU A 73 0.77 -13.55 17.70
CA LEU A 73 0.74 -12.08 17.54
C LEU A 73 1.73 -11.54 16.51
N THR A 74 2.86 -12.23 16.35
CA THR A 74 3.95 -11.82 15.45
C THR A 74 3.95 -12.60 14.13
N GLY A 75 3.07 -13.60 13.96
CA GLY A 75 2.87 -14.32 12.72
C GLY A 75 1.70 -13.75 11.89
N LYS A 76 1.41 -14.38 10.74
CA LYS A 76 0.31 -13.99 9.83
C LYS A 76 -1.08 -14.04 10.42
N CYS A 77 -1.32 -14.84 11.45
CA CYS A 77 -2.59 -14.76 12.17
C CYS A 77 -2.80 -13.41 12.84
N SER A 78 -1.72 -12.73 13.23
CA SER A 78 -1.74 -11.50 14.03
C SER A 78 -2.68 -11.60 15.23
N ALA A 79 -2.79 -12.80 15.78
CA ALA A 79 -3.71 -13.17 16.83
C ALA A 79 -3.11 -14.35 17.60
N ILE A 80 -3.24 -14.32 18.92
CA ILE A 80 -2.92 -15.46 19.78
C ILE A 80 -3.76 -16.65 19.31
N GLU A 81 -3.14 -17.82 19.24
CA GLU A 81 -3.83 -19.07 18.93
C GLU A 81 -4.92 -19.34 19.97
N GLY A 82 -6.16 -19.47 19.51
CA GLY A 82 -7.31 -19.85 20.30
C GLY A 82 -7.73 -21.27 19.97
N ASN A 83 -8.74 -21.38 19.10
CA ASN A 83 -9.32 -22.64 18.69
C ASN A 83 -9.13 -22.87 17.18
N ALA A 84 -9.28 -24.12 16.75
CA ALA A 84 -9.13 -24.56 15.37
C ALA A 84 -10.30 -25.44 14.94
N ALA A 85 -10.59 -25.49 13.64
CA ALA A 85 -11.67 -26.30 13.10
C ALA A 85 -11.38 -27.80 13.26
N ARG A 86 -12.35 -28.55 13.80
CA ARG A 86 -12.30 -30.01 13.93
C ARG A 86 -13.03 -30.67 12.77
N ILE A 87 -12.27 -31.22 11.84
CA ILE A 87 -12.78 -31.97 10.69
C ILE A 87 -12.60 -33.45 11.03
N ASP A 88 -13.49 -34.01 11.84
CA ASP A 88 -13.30 -35.30 12.50
C ASP A 88 -14.50 -36.26 12.44
N ASN A 89 -15.49 -35.94 11.60
CA ASN A 89 -16.67 -36.78 11.42
C ASN A 89 -17.02 -36.98 9.92
N THR A 90 -18.21 -37.50 9.64
CA THR A 90 -18.82 -37.51 8.31
C THR A 90 -20.19 -36.85 8.34
N GLY A 91 -20.59 -36.26 7.21
CA GLY A 91 -21.96 -35.88 6.97
C GLY A 91 -22.17 -34.43 6.61
N GLU A 92 -21.22 -33.52 6.89
CA GLU A 92 -21.37 -32.11 6.49
C GLU A 92 -20.15 -31.55 5.78
N ASP A 93 -20.39 -30.90 4.63
CA ASP A 93 -19.43 -30.01 3.98
C ASP A 93 -19.89 -28.57 4.16
N ILE A 94 -18.95 -27.68 4.45
CA ILE A 94 -19.19 -26.25 4.63
C ILE A 94 -18.29 -25.45 3.69
N SER A 95 -18.72 -24.24 3.35
CA SER A 95 -17.95 -23.31 2.53
C SER A 95 -17.94 -21.91 3.11
N LYS A 96 -16.81 -21.21 2.99
CA LYS A 96 -16.70 -19.76 3.16
C LYS A 96 -16.55 -19.15 1.78
N THR A 97 -17.47 -18.27 1.41
CA THR A 97 -17.49 -17.61 0.10
C THR A 97 -16.68 -16.31 0.11
N PHE A 98 -16.15 -15.95 -1.04
CA PHE A 98 -15.49 -14.68 -1.30
C PHE A 98 -15.84 -14.18 -2.70
N THR A 99 -15.44 -12.95 -3.04
CA THR A 99 -15.66 -12.39 -4.38
C THR A 99 -15.02 -13.28 -5.44
N PRO A 100 -15.75 -13.74 -6.47
CA PRO A 100 -15.22 -14.67 -7.45
C PRO A 100 -13.94 -14.16 -8.14
N VAL A 101 -12.92 -15.02 -8.19
CA VAL A 101 -11.71 -14.84 -9.00
C VAL A 101 -11.90 -15.64 -10.29
N THR A 102 -11.72 -14.98 -11.44
CA THR A 102 -12.08 -15.54 -12.77
C THR A 102 -10.89 -15.66 -13.74
N SER A 103 -9.69 -15.29 -13.29
CA SER A 103 -8.45 -15.38 -14.06
C SER A 103 -7.24 -15.23 -13.13
N GLY A 104 -6.05 -15.55 -13.62
CA GLY A 104 -4.81 -15.41 -12.86
C GLY A 104 -4.61 -16.59 -11.91
N THR A 105 -3.97 -16.35 -10.77
CA THR A 105 -3.60 -17.39 -9.82
C THR A 105 -4.25 -17.12 -8.47
N ILE A 106 -4.66 -18.18 -7.78
CA ILE A 106 -4.98 -18.15 -6.35
C ILE A 106 -3.86 -18.85 -5.60
N TYR A 107 -3.42 -18.22 -4.53
CA TYR A 107 -2.63 -18.84 -3.48
C TYR A 107 -3.50 -18.99 -2.23
N TYR A 108 -3.44 -20.14 -1.58
CA TYR A 108 -4.00 -20.29 -0.24
C TYR A 108 -3.09 -21.09 0.66
N SER A 109 -3.14 -20.78 1.94
CA SER A 109 -2.36 -21.48 2.97
C SER A 109 -3.20 -21.72 4.22
N PHE A 110 -2.85 -22.77 4.95
CA PHE A 110 -3.49 -23.14 6.21
C PHE A 110 -2.58 -24.04 7.04
N LEU A 111 -2.79 -24.05 8.35
CA LEU A 111 -2.17 -25.03 9.24
C LEU A 111 -3.02 -26.28 9.28
N VAL A 112 -2.37 -27.44 9.32
CA VAL A 112 -3.03 -28.72 9.54
C VAL A 112 -2.27 -29.55 10.56
N ASN A 113 -3.02 -30.20 11.45
CA ASN A 113 -2.52 -31.25 12.31
C ASN A 113 -3.40 -32.49 12.16
N ILE A 114 -2.80 -33.65 11.94
CA ILE A 114 -3.50 -34.93 11.93
C ILE A 114 -2.95 -35.75 13.09
N PRO A 115 -3.64 -35.84 14.24
CA PRO A 115 -3.07 -36.41 15.45
C PRO A 115 -2.70 -37.90 15.33
N VAL A 116 -3.39 -38.64 14.45
CA VAL A 116 -3.22 -40.08 14.29
C VAL A 116 -3.15 -40.49 12.82
N SER A 117 -2.24 -41.42 12.49
CA SER A 117 -2.06 -41.94 11.14
C SER A 117 -3.13 -42.92 10.67
N THR A 118 -4.05 -43.35 11.55
CA THR A 118 -5.15 -44.27 11.22
C THR A 118 -6.36 -43.59 10.57
N SER A 119 -6.25 -42.29 10.27
CA SER A 119 -7.31 -41.54 9.60
C SER A 119 -7.66 -42.17 8.24
N ALA A 120 -8.95 -42.21 7.89
CA ALA A 120 -9.38 -42.67 6.57
C ALA A 120 -8.72 -41.85 5.45
N ALA A 121 -8.51 -42.44 4.27
CA ALA A 121 -7.97 -41.71 3.13
C ALA A 121 -9.08 -40.87 2.47
N GLY A 122 -8.81 -39.59 2.21
CA GLY A 122 -9.79 -38.71 1.57
C GLY A 122 -9.34 -37.25 1.53
N TYR A 123 -10.14 -36.41 0.87
CA TYR A 123 -9.93 -34.97 0.85
C TYR A 123 -10.82 -34.27 1.88
N PHE A 124 -10.22 -33.30 2.57
CA PHE A 124 -10.84 -32.58 3.70
C PHE A 124 -10.95 -31.08 3.46
N LEU A 125 -10.26 -30.54 2.46
CA LEU A 125 -10.30 -29.13 2.08
C LEU A 125 -10.23 -29.01 0.56
N HIS A 126 -10.95 -28.05 -0.03
CA HIS A 126 -10.84 -27.76 -1.45
C HIS A 126 -11.29 -26.33 -1.81
N LEU A 127 -10.90 -25.87 -3.00
CA LEU A 127 -11.49 -24.70 -3.64
C LEU A 127 -12.78 -25.08 -4.38
N GLY A 128 -13.65 -24.12 -4.66
CA GLY A 128 -14.82 -24.34 -5.51
C GLY A 128 -15.26 -23.11 -6.28
N GLY A 129 -16.02 -23.35 -7.35
CA GLY A 129 -16.78 -22.33 -8.09
C GLY A 129 -18.29 -22.41 -7.87
N SER A 130 -18.73 -23.41 -7.11
CA SER A 130 -20.10 -23.62 -6.61
C SER A 130 -20.05 -24.68 -5.51
N THR A 131 -21.19 -25.02 -4.92
CA THR A 131 -21.31 -26.11 -3.93
C THR A 131 -21.14 -27.51 -4.52
N SER A 132 -21.01 -27.65 -5.85
CA SER A 132 -20.84 -28.94 -6.54
C SER A 132 -19.70 -28.95 -7.56
N ALA A 133 -18.92 -27.86 -7.66
CA ALA A 133 -17.78 -27.74 -8.56
C ALA A 133 -16.53 -27.51 -7.72
N PHE A 134 -15.59 -28.46 -7.76
CA PHE A 134 -14.43 -28.48 -6.87
C PHE A 134 -13.12 -28.51 -7.64
N ALA A 135 -12.13 -27.77 -7.16
CA ALA A 135 -10.76 -27.75 -7.66
C ALA A 135 -9.78 -27.84 -6.51
N SER A 136 -8.53 -28.23 -6.79
CA SER A 136 -7.46 -28.23 -5.80
C SER A 136 -7.85 -28.93 -4.48
N ARG A 137 -8.41 -30.14 -4.58
CA ARG A 137 -8.83 -30.92 -3.41
C ARG A 137 -7.60 -31.44 -2.69
N ILE A 138 -7.47 -31.14 -1.40
CA ILE A 138 -6.35 -31.56 -0.57
C ILE A 138 -6.67 -32.87 0.15
N TYR A 139 -5.88 -33.89 -0.17
CA TYR A 139 -6.02 -35.24 0.35
C TYR A 139 -5.03 -35.51 1.47
N ALA A 140 -5.45 -36.33 2.43
CA ALA A 140 -4.58 -37.01 3.38
C ALA A 140 -4.85 -38.52 3.32
N LYS A 141 -3.82 -39.32 3.63
CA LYS A 141 -3.95 -40.77 3.81
C LYS A 141 -2.90 -41.30 4.79
N PRO A 142 -3.13 -42.50 5.37
CA PRO A 142 -2.04 -43.28 5.94
C PRO A 142 -0.98 -43.55 4.87
N SER A 143 0.29 -43.42 5.24
CA SER A 143 1.39 -43.80 4.37
C SER A 143 1.55 -45.32 4.29
N ALA A 144 2.26 -45.79 3.27
CA ALA A 144 2.78 -47.15 3.23
C ALA A 144 3.79 -47.41 4.37
N THR A 145 4.50 -46.38 4.84
CA THR A 145 5.31 -46.46 6.05
C THR A 145 4.40 -46.39 7.27
N ALA A 146 4.38 -47.47 8.06
CA ALA A 146 3.55 -47.58 9.24
C ALA A 146 3.78 -46.39 10.20
N GLY A 147 2.68 -45.77 10.64
CA GLY A 147 2.72 -44.63 11.55
C GLY A 147 2.85 -43.27 10.87
N LYS A 148 3.07 -43.20 9.56
CA LYS A 148 3.22 -41.94 8.80
C LYS A 148 1.97 -41.58 8.01
N ILE A 149 1.90 -40.35 7.53
CA ILE A 149 0.85 -39.84 6.64
C ILE A 149 1.44 -39.23 5.38
N ASN A 150 0.67 -39.17 4.30
CA ASN A 150 1.02 -38.43 3.09
C ASN A 150 -0.09 -37.44 2.73
N PHE A 151 0.30 -36.33 2.12
CA PHE A 151 -0.61 -35.33 1.55
C PHE A 151 -0.63 -35.40 0.02
N GLY A 152 -1.76 -35.04 -0.57
CA GLY A 152 -1.96 -35.04 -2.02
C GLY A 152 -2.88 -33.91 -2.48
N ILE A 153 -2.90 -33.66 -3.78
CA ILE A 153 -3.71 -32.62 -4.41
C ILE A 153 -4.34 -33.15 -5.70
N SER A 154 -5.62 -32.90 -5.94
CA SER A 154 -6.26 -33.27 -7.21
C SER A 154 -7.43 -32.38 -7.57
N ASN A 155 -7.55 -32.06 -8.87
CA ASN A 155 -8.76 -31.45 -9.43
C ASN A 155 -9.89 -32.47 -9.70
N THR A 156 -9.69 -33.76 -9.39
CA THR A 156 -10.72 -34.80 -9.51
C THR A 156 -11.02 -35.47 -8.16
N SER A 157 -12.04 -36.34 -8.12
CA SER A 157 -12.36 -37.19 -6.96
C SER A 157 -11.35 -38.33 -6.75
N THR A 158 -10.37 -38.47 -7.63
CA THR A 158 -9.27 -39.42 -7.49
C THR A 158 -8.09 -38.68 -6.88
N ALA A 159 -7.63 -39.14 -5.73
CA ALA A 159 -6.45 -38.59 -5.06
C ALA A 159 -5.21 -38.71 -5.95
N SER A 160 -4.36 -37.68 -5.95
CA SER A 160 -3.06 -37.70 -6.61
C SER A 160 -1.98 -37.40 -5.58
N TYR A 161 -0.92 -38.20 -5.60
CA TYR A 161 0.23 -38.13 -4.70
C TYR A 161 1.51 -38.22 -5.52
N ALA A 162 2.63 -37.77 -4.97
CA ALA A 162 3.93 -38.00 -5.61
C ALA A 162 4.20 -39.50 -5.79
N ALA A 163 4.99 -39.86 -6.80
CA ALA A 163 5.35 -41.26 -7.06
C ALA A 163 6.08 -41.90 -5.86
N THR A 164 6.89 -41.08 -5.18
CA THR A 164 7.50 -41.39 -3.87
C THR A 164 7.06 -40.29 -2.90
N PRO A 165 5.91 -40.44 -2.23
CA PRO A 165 5.41 -39.42 -1.30
C PRO A 165 6.36 -39.19 -0.13
N THR A 166 6.50 -37.94 0.30
CA THR A 166 7.16 -37.64 1.57
C THR A 166 6.31 -38.17 2.73
N ASP A 167 6.97 -38.83 3.68
CA ASP A 167 6.35 -39.30 4.92
C ASP A 167 6.36 -38.21 5.98
N PHE A 168 5.16 -37.85 6.43
CA PHE A 168 4.93 -36.86 7.48
C PHE A 168 4.52 -37.55 8.78
N ASP A 169 4.83 -36.91 9.90
CA ASP A 169 4.55 -37.38 11.25
C ASP A 169 3.17 -36.92 11.73
N PRO A 170 2.31 -37.84 12.20
CA PRO A 170 1.08 -37.46 12.91
C PRO A 170 1.39 -36.60 14.15
N GLY A 171 0.45 -35.73 14.51
CA GLY A 171 0.58 -34.84 15.66
C GLY A 171 1.50 -33.64 15.43
N VAL A 172 2.19 -33.55 14.29
CA VAL A 172 2.93 -32.36 13.88
C VAL A 172 2.01 -31.39 13.15
N THR A 173 2.13 -30.10 13.47
CA THR A 173 1.49 -29.02 12.72
C THR A 173 2.31 -28.69 11.49
N TYR A 174 1.69 -28.83 10.32
CA TYR A 174 2.28 -28.47 9.04
C TYR A 174 1.61 -27.22 8.47
N LEU A 175 2.40 -26.35 7.85
CA LEU A 175 1.90 -25.31 6.97
C LEU A 175 1.71 -25.89 5.56
N ILE A 176 0.46 -25.91 5.11
CA ILE A 176 0.08 -26.27 3.75
C ILE A 176 0.03 -24.98 2.94
N ILE A 177 0.63 -25.01 1.75
CA ILE A 177 0.61 -23.90 0.80
C ILE A 177 0.19 -24.46 -0.54
N VAL A 178 -0.73 -23.79 -1.20
CA VAL A 178 -1.28 -24.23 -2.46
C VAL A 178 -1.34 -23.07 -3.44
N LYS A 179 -0.81 -23.31 -4.63
CA LYS A 179 -1.00 -22.45 -5.80
C LYS A 179 -1.99 -23.12 -6.73
N TYR A 180 -2.88 -22.34 -7.32
CA TYR A 180 -3.89 -22.81 -8.26
C TYR A 180 -4.08 -21.80 -9.39
N ASP A 181 -3.86 -22.20 -10.64
CA ASP A 181 -4.16 -21.40 -11.81
C ASP A 181 -5.67 -21.41 -12.10
N VAL A 182 -6.30 -20.24 -12.17
CA VAL A 182 -7.74 -20.10 -12.36
C VAL A 182 -8.09 -20.29 -13.83
N SER A 183 -8.10 -21.54 -14.25
CA SER A 183 -8.35 -21.97 -15.62
C SER A 183 -9.08 -23.31 -15.67
N THR A 184 -9.59 -23.69 -16.85
CA THR A 184 -10.19 -25.02 -17.05
C THR A 184 -9.18 -26.16 -16.94
N THR A 185 -7.88 -25.86 -17.04
CA THR A 185 -6.81 -26.81 -16.74
C THR A 185 -6.59 -26.89 -15.23
N GLY A 186 -6.54 -25.73 -14.56
CA GLY A 186 -6.47 -25.68 -13.10
C GLY A 186 -5.15 -26.16 -12.53
N ASP A 187 -4.02 -25.83 -13.16
CA ASP A 187 -2.72 -26.30 -12.70
C ASP A 187 -2.50 -25.92 -11.24
N GLY A 188 -2.24 -26.92 -10.40
CA GLY A 188 -2.16 -26.78 -8.96
C GLY A 188 -0.86 -27.34 -8.41
N SER A 189 -0.27 -26.65 -7.45
CA SER A 189 0.95 -27.06 -6.75
C SER A 189 0.70 -27.06 -5.24
N LEU A 190 1.13 -28.10 -4.55
CA LEU A 190 1.01 -28.28 -3.11
C LEU A 190 2.41 -28.30 -2.49
N TRP A 191 2.65 -27.47 -1.48
CA TRP A 191 3.81 -27.56 -0.60
C TRP A 191 3.36 -27.89 0.82
N VAL A 192 4.15 -28.70 1.51
CA VAL A 192 3.96 -29.06 2.92
C VAL A 192 5.22 -28.67 3.68
N LYS A 193 5.10 -27.81 4.69
CA LYS A 193 6.23 -27.30 5.48
C LYS A 193 6.09 -27.69 6.94
N ALA A 194 7.12 -28.37 7.47
CA ALA A 194 7.19 -28.76 8.88
C ALA A 194 7.61 -27.60 9.79
N SER A 195 8.33 -26.63 9.24
CA SER A 195 8.75 -25.42 9.94
C SER A 195 9.16 -24.33 8.93
N GLY A 196 9.15 -23.08 9.40
CA GLY A 196 9.49 -21.90 8.60
C GLY A 196 8.37 -21.50 7.63
N VAL A 197 8.22 -20.19 7.43
CA VAL A 197 7.33 -19.65 6.41
C VAL A 197 8.20 -19.22 5.22
N PRO A 198 8.01 -19.76 4.00
CA PRO A 198 8.83 -19.36 2.87
C PRO A 198 8.44 -17.97 2.41
N ILE A 199 9.41 -17.05 2.34
CA ILE A 199 9.20 -15.65 1.94
C ILE A 199 8.86 -15.49 0.45
N THR A 200 9.19 -16.46 -0.40
CA THR A 200 8.88 -16.46 -1.84
C THR A 200 8.51 -17.86 -2.31
N GLU A 201 7.79 -17.96 -3.43
CA GLU A 201 7.48 -19.25 -4.08
C GLU A 201 8.76 -20.03 -4.41
N VAL A 202 9.83 -19.33 -4.83
CA VAL A 202 11.15 -19.94 -5.08
C VAL A 202 11.75 -20.51 -3.80
N ALA A 203 11.68 -19.77 -2.68
CA ALA A 203 12.17 -20.24 -1.39
C ALA A 203 11.36 -21.42 -0.83
N ALA A 204 10.10 -21.60 -1.27
CA ALA A 204 9.33 -22.79 -0.96
C ALA A 204 9.88 -24.06 -1.66
N GLY A 205 10.72 -23.91 -2.68
CA GLY A 205 11.34 -25.02 -3.41
C GLY A 205 10.33 -25.82 -4.24
N THR A 206 10.67 -27.07 -4.56
CA THR A 206 9.81 -27.95 -5.36
C THR A 206 8.51 -28.27 -4.60
N PRO A 207 7.33 -28.20 -5.26
CA PRO A 207 6.09 -28.70 -4.68
C PRO A 207 6.21 -30.16 -4.25
N GLU A 208 5.57 -30.50 -3.13
CA GLU A 208 5.39 -31.90 -2.71
C GLU A 208 4.62 -32.66 -3.79
N HIS A 209 3.61 -32.04 -4.39
CA HIS A 209 2.90 -32.62 -5.52
C HIS A 209 2.25 -31.56 -6.41
N THR A 210 1.91 -31.96 -7.63
CA THR A 210 1.18 -31.11 -8.59
C THR A 210 -0.04 -31.82 -9.16
N THR A 211 -1.01 -31.05 -9.62
CA THR A 211 -2.19 -31.53 -10.34
C THR A 211 -2.41 -30.68 -11.58
N THR A 212 -2.99 -31.27 -12.61
CA THR A 212 -3.35 -30.60 -13.86
C THR A 212 -4.64 -31.20 -14.40
N ALA A 213 -5.27 -30.50 -15.34
CA ALA A 213 -6.56 -30.81 -15.95
C ALA A 213 -7.76 -30.79 -14.99
N SER A 214 -8.97 -30.70 -15.57
CA SER A 214 -10.25 -30.69 -14.83
C SER A 214 -10.40 -29.57 -13.81
N GLY A 215 -9.74 -28.43 -14.05
CA GLY A 215 -9.86 -27.24 -13.24
C GLY A 215 -11.18 -26.49 -13.42
N LEU A 216 -11.27 -25.38 -12.70
CA LEU A 216 -12.32 -24.37 -12.72
C LEU A 216 -11.72 -23.00 -13.06
N ALA A 217 -12.31 -22.34 -14.06
CA ALA A 217 -11.97 -20.97 -14.47
C ALA A 217 -12.67 -19.89 -13.63
N SER A 218 -13.36 -20.28 -12.56
CA SER A 218 -13.95 -19.38 -11.59
C SER A 218 -13.93 -20.04 -10.22
N ILE A 219 -13.35 -19.37 -9.24
CA ILE A 219 -13.28 -19.82 -7.85
C ILE A 219 -13.89 -18.74 -6.97
N ASP A 220 -14.82 -19.13 -6.10
CA ASP A 220 -15.57 -18.21 -5.23
C ASP A 220 -15.67 -18.68 -3.78
N ARG A 221 -15.02 -19.80 -3.43
CA ARG A 221 -15.08 -20.38 -2.09
C ARG A 221 -13.90 -21.28 -1.76
N ILE A 222 -13.67 -21.39 -0.46
CA ILE A 222 -12.93 -22.48 0.16
C ILE A 222 -13.89 -23.34 0.98
N CYS A 223 -13.69 -24.65 0.96
CA CYS A 223 -14.60 -25.60 1.59
C CYS A 223 -13.84 -26.53 2.53
N LEU A 224 -14.47 -26.88 3.65
CA LEU A 224 -14.05 -27.95 4.55
C LEU A 224 -15.05 -29.10 4.42
N ARG A 225 -14.54 -30.34 4.39
CA ARG A 225 -15.32 -31.53 4.10
C ARG A 225 -15.16 -32.61 5.15
N GLN A 226 -16.30 -33.19 5.55
CA GLN A 226 -16.35 -34.35 6.43
C GLN A 226 -16.68 -35.63 5.68
N TYR A 227 -15.64 -36.39 5.35
CA TYR A 227 -15.73 -37.55 4.47
C TYR A 227 -15.74 -38.90 5.19
N SER A 228 -15.33 -38.97 6.46
CA SER A 228 -15.29 -40.21 7.22
C SER A 228 -15.44 -39.98 8.72
N ALA A 229 -16.24 -40.80 9.39
CA ALA A 229 -16.40 -40.77 10.85
C ALA A 229 -15.10 -41.09 11.64
N THR A 230 -14.04 -41.53 10.96
CA THR A 230 -12.74 -41.86 11.55
C THR A 230 -11.63 -40.90 11.17
N GLN A 231 -11.94 -39.85 10.40
CA GLN A 231 -10.96 -38.82 10.07
C GLN A 231 -10.69 -37.96 11.32
N SER A 232 -9.57 -37.23 11.35
CA SER A 232 -9.26 -36.32 12.46
C SER A 232 -8.28 -35.25 11.97
N GLN A 233 -8.75 -34.39 11.08
CA GLN A 233 -7.98 -33.23 10.63
C GLN A 233 -8.34 -32.02 11.49
N ILE A 234 -7.33 -31.38 12.06
CA ILE A 234 -7.48 -30.07 12.70
C ILE A 234 -6.93 -29.03 11.73
N VAL A 235 -7.74 -28.05 11.36
CA VAL A 235 -7.37 -27.00 10.39
C VAL A 235 -7.44 -25.64 11.07
N ASP A 236 -6.42 -24.83 10.84
CA ASP A 236 -6.32 -23.50 11.43
C ASP A 236 -5.74 -22.48 10.44
N GLY A 237 -6.02 -21.19 10.66
CA GLY A 237 -5.34 -20.10 10.02
C GLY A 237 -5.37 -20.14 8.50
N ILE A 238 -6.56 -20.14 7.89
CA ILE A 238 -6.71 -20.05 6.44
C ILE A 238 -6.36 -18.64 5.96
N ARG A 239 -5.58 -18.56 4.88
CA ARG A 239 -5.32 -17.35 4.07
C ARG A 239 -5.57 -17.66 2.61
N ILE A 240 -6.12 -16.70 1.87
CA ILE A 240 -6.34 -16.79 0.43
C ILE A 240 -5.98 -15.46 -0.21
N GLY A 241 -5.13 -15.46 -1.23
CA GLY A 241 -4.71 -14.29 -2.00
C GLY A 241 -4.48 -14.65 -3.47
N GLN A 242 -4.08 -13.67 -4.28
CA GLN A 242 -3.73 -13.86 -5.70
C GLN A 242 -2.21 -13.80 -5.95
N SER A 243 -1.43 -13.43 -4.94
CA SER A 243 0.02 -13.49 -4.96
C SER A 243 0.57 -14.31 -3.77
N TRP A 244 1.85 -14.70 -3.86
CA TRP A 244 2.56 -15.31 -2.74
C TRP A 244 2.68 -14.34 -1.56
N ASN A 245 2.89 -13.06 -1.86
CA ASN A 245 3.05 -12.01 -0.87
C ASN A 245 1.74 -11.75 -0.13
N ASP A 246 0.59 -11.79 -0.80
CA ASP A 246 -0.72 -11.61 -0.17
C ASP A 246 -0.91 -12.56 1.04
N ILE A 247 -0.35 -13.77 0.97
CA ILE A 247 -0.45 -14.78 2.03
C ILE A 247 0.79 -14.83 2.95
N PHE A 248 1.90 -14.16 2.62
CA PHE A 248 3.18 -14.28 3.33
C PHE A 248 4.03 -13.00 3.52
N ASP A 249 3.66 -11.79 3.10
CA ASP A 249 4.58 -10.63 3.19
C ASP A 249 4.80 -10.10 4.61
N PHE A 250 5.98 -10.36 5.19
CA PHE A 250 6.33 -10.02 6.58
C PHE A 250 7.08 -8.70 6.73
N THR A 251 7.44 -8.06 5.63
CA THR A 251 8.31 -6.89 5.68
C THR A 251 7.48 -5.62 5.58
N ALA A 252 7.73 -4.67 6.47
CA ALA A 252 7.24 -3.32 6.26
C ALA A 252 8.16 -2.61 5.27
N PRO A 253 7.68 -1.56 4.57
CA PRO A 253 8.49 -0.85 3.61
C PRO A 253 9.74 -0.28 4.27
N THR A 254 10.88 -0.37 3.59
CA THR A 254 12.12 0.27 4.01
C THR A 254 12.35 1.52 3.16
N TRP A 255 12.71 2.63 3.82
CA TRP A 255 13.11 3.83 3.09
C TRP A 255 14.38 3.57 2.29
N THR A 256 14.39 4.02 1.04
CA THR A 256 15.63 4.06 0.26
C THR A 256 16.58 5.11 0.85
N ALA A 257 17.88 4.95 0.56
CA ALA A 257 18.91 5.82 1.13
C ALA A 257 18.60 7.30 0.87
N THR A 258 18.75 8.12 1.93
CA THR A 258 18.48 9.57 1.98
C THR A 258 17.00 9.99 2.04
N TYR A 259 16.06 9.04 2.10
CA TYR A 259 14.63 9.32 2.31
C TYR A 259 14.14 8.88 3.70
N PRO A 260 13.03 9.46 4.20
CA PRO A 260 12.34 10.66 3.70
C PRO A 260 13.24 11.91 3.70
N SER A 261 12.97 12.87 2.81
CA SER A 261 13.74 14.12 2.69
C SER A 261 12.86 15.32 2.37
N THR A 262 13.37 16.52 2.65
CA THR A 262 12.68 17.79 2.39
C THR A 262 13.37 18.63 1.34
N SER A 263 12.58 19.40 0.58
CA SER A 263 13.07 20.40 -0.39
C SER A 263 12.13 21.62 -0.44
N ASN A 264 12.49 22.65 -1.21
CA ASN A 264 11.67 23.86 -1.42
C ASN A 264 11.15 24.50 -0.13
N LEU A 265 11.99 24.53 0.92
CA LEU A 265 11.65 25.11 2.21
C LEU A 265 11.41 26.62 2.07
N ALA A 266 10.22 27.05 2.46
CA ALA A 266 9.78 28.45 2.50
C ALA A 266 9.35 28.81 3.93
N SER A 267 9.05 30.09 4.17
CA SER A 267 8.66 30.58 5.49
C SER A 267 7.37 29.96 6.05
N THR A 268 6.52 29.35 5.20
CA THR A 268 5.23 28.75 5.62
C THR A 268 4.93 27.39 4.97
N SER A 269 5.89 26.82 4.24
CA SER A 269 5.72 25.54 3.56
C SER A 269 7.02 24.78 3.34
N VAL A 270 6.94 23.47 3.14
CA VAL A 270 8.05 22.61 2.74
C VAL A 270 7.53 21.47 1.85
N ASP A 271 8.34 20.99 0.91
CA ASP A 271 8.04 19.75 0.18
C ASP A 271 8.66 18.56 0.91
N LEU A 272 7.84 17.60 1.33
CA LEU A 272 8.28 16.31 1.87
C LEU A 272 8.25 15.27 0.75
N THR A 273 9.38 14.61 0.49
CA THR A 273 9.52 13.55 -0.50
C THR A 273 9.82 12.22 0.18
N VAL A 274 9.15 11.17 -0.27
CA VAL A 274 9.31 9.78 0.21
C VAL A 274 9.67 8.85 -0.95
N ASN A 275 10.43 7.80 -0.63
CA ASN A 275 10.83 6.75 -1.57
C ASN A 275 11.15 5.47 -0.77
N ALA A 276 10.36 4.41 -0.98
CA ALA A 276 10.50 3.12 -0.29
C ALA A 276 10.80 1.99 -1.28
N ASP A 277 11.28 0.86 -0.79
CA ASP A 277 11.64 -0.33 -1.59
C ASP A 277 10.44 -1.16 -2.07
N GLU A 278 9.22 -0.83 -1.63
CA GLU A 278 7.97 -1.43 -2.08
C GLU A 278 6.81 -0.41 -2.15
N PRO A 279 5.73 -0.72 -2.88
CA PRO A 279 4.51 0.09 -2.89
C PRO A 279 3.87 0.19 -1.50
N GLY A 280 3.09 1.24 -1.28
CA GLY A 280 2.45 1.47 0.01
C GLY A 280 1.95 2.89 0.21
N THR A 281 1.77 3.27 1.47
CA THR A 281 1.40 4.63 1.88
C THR A 281 2.36 5.12 2.96
N ALA A 282 2.94 6.30 2.74
CA ALA A 282 3.62 7.05 3.78
C ALA A 282 2.62 7.93 4.53
N PHE A 283 2.69 7.98 5.85
CA PHE A 283 1.93 8.88 6.72
C PHE A 283 2.89 9.82 7.41
N TYR A 284 2.47 11.07 7.64
CA TYR A 284 3.28 12.03 8.38
C TYR A 284 2.45 12.90 9.32
N VAL A 285 3.09 13.31 10.41
CA VAL A 285 2.65 14.38 11.32
C VAL A 285 3.79 15.38 11.49
N VAL A 286 3.44 16.65 11.64
CA VAL A 286 4.40 17.74 11.90
C VAL A 286 4.12 18.31 13.28
N LEU A 287 5.12 18.25 14.15
CA LEU A 287 5.07 18.66 15.55
C LEU A 287 6.05 19.80 15.80
N PRO A 288 5.85 20.62 16.85
CA PRO A 288 6.87 21.55 17.31
C PRO A 288 8.18 20.81 17.64
N ASN A 289 9.31 21.44 17.35
CA ASN A 289 10.63 20.89 17.69
C ASN A 289 10.72 20.46 19.17
N GLY A 290 11.21 19.24 19.40
CA GLY A 290 11.42 18.67 20.73
C GLY A 290 10.14 18.13 21.39
N ALA A 291 9.03 18.06 20.65
CA ALA A 291 7.85 17.32 21.10
C ALA A 291 8.21 15.84 21.36
N THR A 292 7.50 15.20 22.29
CA THR A 292 7.67 13.75 22.50
C THR A 292 7.34 13.00 21.21
N ALA A 293 8.26 12.12 20.79
CA ALA A 293 8.11 11.36 19.55
C ALA A 293 6.84 10.48 19.57
N PRO A 294 5.98 10.56 18.54
CA PRO A 294 4.82 9.67 18.41
C PRO A 294 5.25 8.25 18.00
N SER A 295 4.40 7.27 18.30
CA SER A 295 4.51 5.91 17.75
C SER A 295 4.03 5.86 16.29
N SER A 296 4.42 4.81 15.55
CA SER A 296 3.94 4.58 14.18
C SER A 296 2.41 4.58 14.07
N ALA A 297 1.71 3.97 15.05
CA ALA A 297 0.25 3.96 15.07
C ALA A 297 -0.35 5.37 15.23
N GLN A 298 0.28 6.22 16.04
CA GLN A 298 -0.12 7.61 16.23
C GLN A 298 0.12 8.45 14.97
N VAL A 299 1.24 8.25 14.28
CA VAL A 299 1.49 8.92 12.99
C VAL A 299 0.42 8.54 11.95
N VAL A 300 0.05 7.26 11.87
CA VAL A 300 -1.03 6.79 10.99
C VAL A 300 -2.39 7.39 11.39
N ALA A 301 -2.68 7.48 12.68
CA ALA A 301 -3.90 8.11 13.20
C ALA A 301 -3.90 9.65 13.06
N GLY A 302 -2.74 10.25 12.80
CA GLY A 302 -2.57 11.70 12.72
C GLY A 302 -2.69 12.37 14.09
N THR A 303 -2.12 11.75 15.12
CA THR A 303 -2.10 12.21 16.51
C THR A 303 -0.66 12.38 17.03
N ASP A 304 -0.51 13.14 18.11
CA ASP A 304 0.76 13.26 18.82
C ASP A 304 0.95 12.10 19.82
N ALA A 305 2.04 12.14 20.61
CA ALA A 305 2.34 11.12 21.62
C ALA A 305 1.31 11.02 22.76
N ALA A 306 0.46 12.04 22.93
CA ALA A 306 -0.64 12.06 23.90
C ALA A 306 -2.00 11.71 23.27
N ASP A 307 -2.00 11.17 22.05
CA ASP A 307 -3.18 10.86 21.24
C ASP A 307 -4.07 12.08 20.90
N ALA A 308 -3.52 13.30 21.00
CA ALA A 308 -4.22 14.50 20.58
C ALA A 308 -4.11 14.68 19.06
N PRO A 309 -5.19 15.08 18.35
CA PRO A 309 -5.14 15.30 16.92
C PRO A 309 -4.12 16.37 16.52
N VAL A 310 -3.22 16.03 15.59
CA VAL A 310 -2.24 16.96 15.03
C VAL A 310 -2.87 17.74 13.86
N THR A 311 -2.64 19.04 13.82
CA THR A 311 -3.15 19.94 12.76
C THR A 311 -2.47 19.69 11.42
N LEU A 312 -1.13 19.62 11.43
CA LEU A 312 -0.31 19.45 10.23
C LEU A 312 0.03 17.97 10.05
N LYS A 313 -0.71 17.29 9.18
CA LYS A 313 -0.59 15.85 8.93
C LYS A 313 -1.01 15.52 7.51
N GLY A 314 -0.65 14.34 7.04
CA GLY A 314 -1.09 13.86 5.73
C GLY A 314 -0.57 12.47 5.41
N ASN A 315 -0.80 12.07 4.16
CA ASN A 315 -0.27 10.84 3.61
C ASN A 315 0.18 11.04 2.16
N ILE A 316 1.08 10.17 1.71
CA ILE A 316 1.64 10.15 0.36
C ILE A 316 1.50 8.72 -0.16
N ASN A 317 0.79 8.54 -1.27
CA ASN A 317 0.66 7.23 -1.93
C ASN A 317 1.95 6.90 -2.69
N ILE A 318 2.60 5.79 -2.32
CA ILE A 318 3.79 5.25 -2.98
C ILE A 318 3.29 4.19 -3.98
N ALA A 319 3.00 4.62 -5.20
CA ALA A 319 2.39 3.73 -6.20
C ALA A 319 3.37 2.72 -6.81
N ALA A 320 4.69 2.89 -6.60
CA ALA A 320 5.73 2.00 -7.07
C ALA A 320 6.98 2.09 -6.20
N ALA A 321 7.66 0.95 -6.03
CA ALA A 321 8.96 0.86 -5.38
C ALA A 321 9.99 1.81 -6.02
N THR A 322 10.95 2.28 -5.23
CA THR A 322 12.13 3.05 -5.65
C THR A 322 11.83 4.35 -6.41
N THR A 323 10.61 4.87 -6.26
CA THR A 323 10.11 6.06 -6.98
C THR A 323 9.83 7.20 -6.00
N ASN A 324 10.17 8.43 -6.39
CA ASN A 324 9.92 9.61 -5.57
C ASN A 324 8.46 10.06 -5.64
N TYR A 325 7.86 10.26 -4.47
CA TYR A 325 6.55 10.89 -4.31
C TYR A 325 6.64 12.04 -3.32
N THR A 326 6.02 13.18 -3.65
CA THR A 326 6.17 14.43 -2.89
C THR A 326 4.82 15.00 -2.47
N ALA A 327 4.74 15.49 -1.23
CA ALA A 327 3.64 16.31 -0.74
C ALA A 327 4.15 17.68 -0.29
N ASN A 328 3.41 18.73 -0.63
CA ASN A 328 3.65 20.08 -0.15
C ASN A 328 2.93 20.27 1.19
N ILE A 329 3.70 20.43 2.26
CA ILE A 329 3.20 20.74 3.59
C ILE A 329 3.08 22.26 3.70
N THR A 330 1.88 22.77 3.93
CA THR A 330 1.59 24.20 4.08
C THR A 330 1.05 24.52 5.47
N GLY A 331 1.07 25.80 5.85
CA GLY A 331 0.50 26.25 7.13
C GLY A 331 1.51 26.21 8.28
N LEU A 332 2.81 26.15 7.96
CA LEU A 332 3.88 26.33 8.92
C LEU A 332 3.98 27.80 9.33
N THR A 333 4.52 28.06 10.51
CA THR A 333 4.87 29.39 11.00
C THR A 333 6.31 29.70 10.61
N ALA A 334 6.60 30.94 10.23
CA ALA A 334 7.96 31.39 9.90
C ALA A 334 8.87 31.44 11.14
N SER A 335 10.19 31.35 10.94
CA SER A 335 11.18 31.33 12.03
C SER A 335 10.88 30.28 13.12
N THR A 336 10.39 29.11 12.73
CA THR A 336 9.94 28.05 13.66
C THR A 336 10.58 26.72 13.30
N ASP A 337 11.10 26.04 14.33
CA ASP A 337 11.63 24.68 14.21
C ASP A 337 10.50 23.65 14.31
N TYR A 338 10.53 22.64 13.45
CA TYR A 338 9.55 21.56 13.40
C TYR A 338 10.20 20.18 13.26
N ASP A 339 9.53 19.21 13.87
CA ASP A 339 9.81 17.77 13.73
C ASP A 339 8.75 17.14 12.82
N ILE A 340 9.15 16.55 11.71
CA ILE A 340 8.27 15.78 10.82
C ILE A 340 8.53 14.29 11.07
N TYR A 341 7.55 13.59 11.62
CA TYR A 341 7.61 12.13 11.79
C TYR A 341 6.90 11.45 10.63
N VAL A 342 7.61 10.56 9.93
CA VAL A 342 7.11 9.86 8.73
C VAL A 342 7.20 8.35 8.93
N VAL A 343 6.14 7.62 8.58
CA VAL A 343 6.09 6.16 8.66
C VAL A 343 5.47 5.58 7.38
N ALA A 344 6.02 4.48 6.86
CA ALA A 344 5.44 3.75 5.74
C ALA A 344 4.68 2.51 6.21
N ARG A 345 3.60 2.21 5.48
CA ARG A 345 2.85 0.97 5.53
C ARG A 345 2.75 0.44 4.11
N ASP A 346 3.00 -0.83 3.88
CA ASP A 346 2.82 -1.43 2.55
C ASP A 346 1.33 -1.40 2.13
N ASP A 347 1.06 -1.87 0.92
CA ASP A 347 -0.29 -1.97 0.35
C ASP A 347 -0.88 -3.39 0.42
N GLU A 348 -0.37 -4.24 1.32
CA GLU A 348 -0.80 -5.63 1.47
C GLU A 348 -2.17 -5.79 2.15
N GLY A 349 -2.81 -6.94 1.95
CA GLY A 349 -4.14 -7.21 2.52
C GLY A 349 -4.16 -7.20 4.06
N THR A 350 -3.04 -7.57 4.68
CA THR A 350 -2.76 -7.31 6.10
C THR A 350 -1.50 -6.45 6.16
N PRO A 351 -1.63 -5.12 6.13
CA PRO A 351 -0.47 -4.28 5.85
C PRO A 351 0.59 -4.30 6.95
N ASN A 352 1.85 -4.26 6.56
CA ASN A 352 3.00 -4.20 7.47
C ASN A 352 3.41 -2.74 7.66
N LEU A 353 3.31 -2.27 8.90
CA LEU A 353 3.68 -0.91 9.29
C LEU A 353 5.12 -0.89 9.81
N GLN A 354 5.92 0.10 9.39
CA GLN A 354 7.25 0.32 9.96
C GLN A 354 7.18 0.45 11.48
N ALA A 355 8.07 -0.23 12.20
CA ALA A 355 8.04 -0.31 13.65
C ALA A 355 8.21 1.05 14.36
N SER A 356 8.98 1.96 13.75
CA SER A 356 9.23 3.30 14.26
C SER A 356 9.14 4.34 13.14
N PRO A 357 8.62 5.55 13.40
CA PRO A 357 8.70 6.65 12.45
C PRO A 357 10.14 7.13 12.25
N THR A 358 10.41 7.71 11.09
CA THR A 358 11.64 8.45 10.80
C THR A 358 11.41 9.94 11.07
N LEU A 359 12.34 10.58 11.79
CA LEU A 359 12.34 12.02 12.07
C LEU A 359 13.04 12.79 10.95
N VAL A 360 12.41 13.86 10.47
CA VAL A 360 13.00 14.89 9.60
C VAL A 360 12.83 16.24 10.27
N GLU A 361 13.94 16.93 10.56
CA GLU A 361 13.93 18.24 11.21
C GLU A 361 14.01 19.36 10.17
N ILE A 362 13.24 20.43 10.38
CA ILE A 362 13.31 21.66 9.57
C ILE A 362 13.25 22.90 10.45
N THR A 363 13.84 24.00 9.95
CA THR A 363 13.68 25.35 10.52
C THR A 363 13.16 26.27 9.42
N THR A 364 11.93 26.77 9.55
CA THR A 364 11.40 27.70 8.55
C THR A 364 12.17 29.02 8.60
N PRO A 365 12.52 29.60 7.44
CA PRO A 365 13.19 30.89 7.41
C PRO A 365 12.27 32.01 7.91
N ALA A 366 12.86 33.13 8.29
CA ALA A 366 12.13 34.36 8.58
C ALA A 366 11.28 34.79 7.36
N PRO A 367 10.12 35.44 7.59
CA PRO A 367 9.38 36.02 6.49
C PRO A 367 10.20 37.13 5.86
N ASP A 368 10.11 37.26 4.54
CA ASP A 368 10.65 38.42 3.85
C ASP A 368 9.84 39.67 4.25
N VAL A 369 10.52 40.64 4.85
CA VAL A 369 9.95 41.88 5.37
C VAL A 369 10.65 43.12 4.83
N THR A 370 11.67 42.95 3.99
CA THR A 370 12.35 44.05 3.31
C THR A 370 11.66 44.32 1.99
N ALA A 371 11.57 45.60 1.60
CA ALA A 371 11.14 45.95 0.25
C ALA A 371 12.38 46.02 -0.65
N PRO A 372 12.25 45.74 -1.96
CA PRO A 372 13.40 45.79 -2.84
C PRO A 372 13.94 47.21 -2.92
N ALA A 373 15.25 47.38 -2.79
CA ALA A 373 15.92 48.65 -2.96
C ALA A 373 16.65 48.68 -4.31
N TRP A 374 16.68 49.86 -4.92
CA TRP A 374 17.51 50.09 -6.09
C TRP A 374 18.99 50.05 -5.70
N THR A 375 19.81 49.35 -6.48
CA THR A 375 21.26 49.42 -6.30
C THR A 375 21.79 50.76 -6.80
N ALA A 376 22.98 51.16 -6.32
CA ALA A 376 23.55 52.46 -6.64
C ALA A 376 23.61 52.71 -8.16
N THR A 377 23.21 53.90 -8.58
CA THR A 377 23.08 54.35 -9.99
C THR A 377 21.89 53.82 -10.79
N TYR A 378 21.00 53.02 -10.19
CA TYR A 378 19.77 52.53 -10.83
C TYR A 378 18.50 53.15 -10.23
N PRO A 379 17.38 53.15 -10.96
CA PRO A 379 17.26 52.79 -12.38
C PRO A 379 17.95 53.82 -13.28
N LYS A 380 18.38 53.41 -14.48
CA LYS A 380 19.02 54.31 -15.45
C LYS A 380 18.64 53.95 -16.89
N THR A 381 18.97 54.84 -17.82
CA THR A 381 18.76 54.62 -19.25
C THR A 381 20.09 54.46 -19.98
N ALA A 382 20.12 53.66 -21.04
CA ALA A 382 21.24 53.54 -21.96
C ALA A 382 20.76 53.51 -23.42
N ASN A 383 21.69 53.56 -24.38
CA ASN A 383 21.42 53.42 -25.81
C ASN A 383 20.27 54.32 -26.30
N ILE A 384 20.25 55.58 -25.89
CA ILE A 384 19.22 56.53 -26.28
C ILE A 384 19.37 56.87 -27.77
N ALA A 385 18.35 56.57 -28.57
CA ALA A 385 18.24 57.00 -29.96
C ALA A 385 17.01 57.89 -30.18
N ASN A 386 16.67 58.17 -31.44
CA ASN A 386 15.59 59.09 -31.78
C ASN A 386 14.22 58.67 -31.21
N ASN A 387 13.92 57.37 -31.23
CA ASN A 387 12.60 56.82 -30.87
C ASN A 387 12.70 55.58 -29.96
N ASP A 388 13.85 55.37 -29.31
CA ASP A 388 14.01 54.29 -28.34
C ASP A 388 15.11 54.59 -27.32
N PHE A 389 15.08 53.85 -26.22
CA PHE A 389 16.14 53.78 -25.23
C PHE A 389 16.01 52.46 -24.46
N ASP A 390 17.10 52.02 -23.85
CA ASP A 390 17.07 50.88 -22.93
C ASP A 390 16.83 51.38 -21.50
N LEU A 391 15.84 50.83 -20.82
CA LEU A 391 15.66 50.99 -19.37
C LEU A 391 16.39 49.86 -18.66
N LEU A 392 17.37 50.22 -17.83
CA LEU A 392 18.21 49.31 -17.07
C LEU A 392 17.79 49.38 -15.60
N VAL A 393 17.52 48.22 -15.01
CA VAL A 393 17.07 48.04 -13.63
C VAL A 393 17.97 47.06 -12.90
N ASN A 394 18.24 47.34 -11.64
CA ASN A 394 18.99 46.47 -10.75
C ASN A 394 18.53 46.73 -9.31
N ILE A 395 18.03 45.70 -8.64
CA ILE A 395 17.53 45.73 -7.27
C ILE A 395 18.28 44.69 -6.42
N ASP A 396 18.35 44.92 -5.11
CA ASP A 396 19.12 44.12 -4.16
C ASP A 396 18.51 42.76 -3.79
N GLU A 397 17.29 42.47 -4.26
CA GLU A 397 16.61 41.18 -4.11
C GLU A 397 15.86 40.76 -5.38
N ILE A 398 15.43 39.50 -5.46
CA ILE A 398 14.61 39.00 -6.59
C ILE A 398 13.26 39.72 -6.55
N GLY A 399 12.79 40.22 -7.70
CA GLY A 399 11.58 41.01 -7.70
C GLY A 399 11.10 41.41 -9.10
N LYS A 400 10.30 42.47 -9.14
CA LYS A 400 9.74 43.01 -10.39
C LYS A 400 9.74 44.53 -10.36
N ALA A 401 10.39 45.13 -11.35
CA ALA A 401 10.34 46.57 -11.60
C ALA A 401 9.18 46.91 -12.54
N TYR A 402 8.46 47.99 -12.26
CA TYR A 402 7.39 48.51 -13.12
C TYR A 402 7.79 49.90 -13.62
N TYR A 403 7.40 50.24 -14.83
CA TYR A 403 7.69 51.55 -15.41
C TYR A 403 6.51 52.09 -16.22
N VAL A 404 6.46 53.41 -16.33
CA VAL A 404 5.64 54.15 -17.28
C VAL A 404 6.51 55.20 -17.97
N VAL A 405 6.19 55.51 -19.22
CA VAL A 405 6.86 56.54 -20.02
C VAL A 405 5.86 57.66 -20.23
N LEU A 406 6.27 58.90 -19.92
CA LEU A 406 5.43 60.09 -19.99
C LEU A 406 6.17 61.21 -20.72
N ALA A 407 5.42 62.15 -21.29
CA ALA A 407 6.01 63.36 -21.86
C ALA A 407 6.68 64.20 -20.75
N ASN A 408 7.76 64.90 -21.10
CA ASN A 408 8.47 65.76 -20.16
C ASN A 408 7.51 66.80 -19.54
N GLY A 409 7.56 66.95 -18.21
CA GLY A 409 6.68 67.86 -17.47
C GLY A 409 5.26 67.34 -17.17
N SER A 410 4.94 66.08 -17.50
CA SER A 410 3.68 65.46 -17.10
C SER A 410 3.55 65.36 -15.57
N THR A 411 2.32 65.29 -15.07
CA THR A 411 2.04 65.02 -13.66
C THR A 411 2.72 63.72 -13.22
N ILE A 412 3.44 63.76 -12.10
CA ILE A 412 4.18 62.63 -11.58
C ILE A 412 3.20 61.54 -11.10
N PRO A 413 3.31 60.30 -11.60
CA PRO A 413 2.47 59.19 -11.15
C PRO A 413 2.89 58.68 -9.77
N SER A 414 1.91 58.21 -9.00
CA SER A 414 2.15 57.40 -7.80
C SER A 414 2.65 56.00 -8.16
N SER A 415 3.33 55.30 -7.24
CA SER A 415 3.77 53.92 -7.46
C SER A 415 2.62 52.96 -7.83
N ALA A 416 1.41 53.21 -7.31
CA ALA A 416 0.22 52.45 -7.68
C ALA A 416 -0.19 52.68 -9.13
N GLN A 417 -0.14 53.93 -9.61
CA GLN A 417 -0.36 54.27 -11.01
C GLN A 417 0.71 53.66 -11.92
N VAL A 418 1.99 53.74 -11.54
CA VAL A 418 3.08 53.10 -12.31
C VAL A 418 2.85 51.59 -12.44
N LYS A 419 2.49 50.91 -11.35
CA LYS A 419 2.17 49.47 -11.35
C LYS A 419 0.93 49.14 -12.18
N ALA A 420 -0.04 50.05 -12.26
CA ALA A 420 -1.25 49.92 -13.08
C ALA A 420 -1.07 50.36 -14.54
N GLY A 421 0.12 50.87 -14.92
CA GLY A 421 0.38 51.39 -16.27
C GLY A 421 -0.28 52.74 -16.57
N GLN A 422 -0.48 53.57 -15.55
CA GLN A 422 -1.18 54.85 -15.63
C GLN A 422 -0.24 56.05 -15.47
N ASP A 423 -0.65 57.20 -16.03
CA ASP A 423 -0.02 58.49 -15.79
C ASP A 423 -0.46 59.11 -14.46
N GLY A 424 0.06 60.30 -14.14
CA GLY A 424 -0.25 61.01 -12.89
C GLY A 424 -1.71 61.49 -12.76
N THR A 425 -2.50 61.46 -13.83
CA THR A 425 -3.93 61.77 -13.82
C THR A 425 -4.81 60.53 -13.67
N GLY A 426 -4.22 59.33 -13.72
CA GLY A 426 -4.93 58.05 -13.69
C GLY A 426 -5.38 57.56 -15.08
N ALA A 427 -5.03 58.26 -16.16
CA ALA A 427 -5.21 57.77 -17.52
C ALA A 427 -4.10 56.77 -17.88
N ALA A 428 -4.24 56.01 -18.98
CA ALA A 428 -3.18 55.12 -19.44
C ALA A 428 -1.93 55.92 -19.83
N ALA A 429 -0.75 55.48 -19.38
CA ALA A 429 0.50 56.09 -19.78
C ALA A 429 0.81 55.85 -21.27
N PHE A 430 1.68 56.67 -21.86
CA PHE A 430 2.09 56.52 -23.27
C PHE A 430 2.67 55.13 -23.54
N LYS A 431 3.55 54.67 -22.63
CA LYS A 431 4.00 53.27 -22.55
C LYS A 431 4.08 52.85 -21.09
N SER A 432 3.92 51.56 -20.85
CA SER A 432 4.10 50.95 -19.53
C SER A 432 4.58 49.52 -19.68
N GLY A 433 5.31 49.02 -18.69
CA GLY A 433 5.73 47.63 -18.68
C GLY A 433 6.30 47.21 -17.34
N SER A 434 6.80 45.98 -17.31
CA SER A 434 7.49 45.44 -16.15
C SER A 434 8.67 44.58 -16.56
N ILE A 435 9.69 44.54 -15.73
CA ILE A 435 10.90 43.72 -15.90
C ILE A 435 10.94 42.74 -14.73
N ASN A 436 11.06 41.44 -15.01
CA ASN A 436 11.28 40.41 -13.98
C ASN A 436 12.77 40.37 -13.66
N ILE A 437 13.11 40.55 -12.38
CA ILE A 437 14.47 40.45 -11.88
C ILE A 437 14.60 39.08 -11.23
N THR A 438 15.25 38.15 -11.93
CA THR A 438 15.37 36.75 -11.48
C THR A 438 16.60 36.50 -10.61
N THR A 439 17.45 37.50 -10.44
CA THR A 439 18.68 37.41 -9.65
C THR A 439 18.98 38.77 -9.02
N ALA A 440 19.20 38.78 -7.70
CA ALA A 440 19.55 39.98 -6.95
C ALA A 440 20.84 40.64 -7.45
N SER A 441 20.95 41.96 -7.29
CA SER A 441 22.12 42.78 -7.62
C SER A 441 22.63 42.63 -9.07
N THR A 442 21.78 42.16 -9.98
CA THR A 442 22.12 41.91 -11.39
C THR A 442 21.34 42.88 -12.28
N GLU A 443 21.99 43.44 -13.30
CA GLU A 443 21.34 44.34 -14.27
C GLU A 443 20.43 43.55 -15.22
N PHE A 444 19.18 44.01 -15.35
CA PHE A 444 18.25 43.60 -16.40
C PHE A 444 17.87 44.81 -17.23
N SER A 445 17.66 44.62 -18.53
CA SER A 445 17.27 45.70 -19.44
C SER A 445 16.02 45.36 -20.22
N THR A 446 15.30 46.41 -20.63
CA THR A 446 14.25 46.31 -21.64
C THR A 446 14.38 47.48 -22.60
N ASN A 447 14.31 47.21 -23.90
CA ASN A 447 14.26 48.25 -24.91
C ASN A 447 12.84 48.84 -24.95
N ILE A 448 12.75 50.14 -24.71
CA ILE A 448 11.52 50.91 -24.82
C ILE A 448 11.57 51.63 -26.16
N ASN A 449 10.80 51.13 -27.12
CA ASN A 449 10.69 51.70 -28.47
C ASN A 449 9.38 52.43 -28.68
N GLY A 450 9.35 53.36 -29.64
CA GLY A 450 8.20 54.16 -30.05
C GLY A 450 8.11 55.47 -29.29
#